data_AF-A0AA37BNV0-F1
#
_entry.id   AF-A0AA37BNV0-F1
#
_cell.length_a   1.000
_cell.length_b   1.000
_cell.length_c   1.000
_cell.angle_alpha   90.00
_cell.angle_beta   90.00
_cell.angle_gamma   90.00
#
_symmetry.space_group_name_H-M   'P 1'
#
loop_
_entity.id
_entity.type
_entity.pdbx_description
1 polymer ?
#
loop_
_entity_poly.entity_id
_entity_poly.type
_entity_poly.pdbx_seq_one_letter_code
_entity_poly.pdbx_strand_id
1 'polypeptide(L)'
;MSATAIRARYSSRGTISARRPSQILQDLFFSCCLPGSARTGPTPDLQERQKPMAELIAELLDRREIPKYLEGVEDVATGWALNETPTDAEGWIGTGDDGIAIHEIDSERCLIKYELWDGPPPALNTWDRTWSGSVRLTSGKIRAVNQYSGGESYGAVFDLGRKNGVWRIRAYRKALGHEEFTPDLISFTLLKIQFWLESA
;
A
#
# COMPACT_ATOMS: atom_id res chain seq x y z
N MET A 1 -33.43 -23.70 27.90
CA MET A 1 -33.24 -24.91 27.07
C MET A 1 -34.02 -24.74 25.78
N SER A 2 -33.33 -24.74 24.63
CA SER A 2 -33.77 -25.25 23.32
C SER A 2 -32.85 -24.70 22.24
N ALA A 3 -32.00 -25.56 21.70
CA ALA A 3 -31.20 -25.24 20.51
C ALA A 3 -32.05 -25.47 19.25
N THR A 4 -31.72 -24.78 18.15
CA THR A 4 -32.23 -25.13 16.82
C THR A 4 -31.09 -25.03 15.81
N ALA A 5 -31.03 -25.99 14.90
CA ALA A 5 -29.76 -26.47 14.35
C ALA A 5 -29.33 -25.83 13.02
N ILE A 6 -28.01 -25.81 12.83
CA ILE A 6 -27.31 -25.48 11.59
C ILE A 6 -27.65 -26.49 10.49
N ARG A 7 -27.74 -26.03 9.23
CA ARG A 7 -27.62 -26.90 8.05
C ARG A 7 -26.89 -26.20 6.90
N ALA A 8 -25.57 -26.38 6.86
CA ALA A 8 -24.77 -26.06 5.68
C ALA A 8 -25.08 -27.06 4.54
N ARG A 9 -24.98 -26.61 3.29
CA ARG A 9 -24.90 -27.49 2.11
C ARG A 9 -23.56 -27.29 1.42
N TYR A 10 -22.66 -28.26 1.58
CA TYR A 10 -21.54 -28.45 0.66
C TYR A 10 -22.06 -28.94 -0.70
N SER A 11 -21.50 -28.42 -1.78
CA SER A 11 -21.53 -29.06 -3.10
C SER A 11 -20.11 -29.11 -3.64
N SER A 12 -19.69 -30.27 -4.14
CA SER A 12 -18.32 -30.57 -4.54
C SER A 12 -18.25 -31.10 -5.98
N ARG A 13 -17.02 -31.34 -6.48
CA ARG A 13 -16.61 -31.59 -7.89
C ARG A 13 -16.54 -30.29 -8.68
N GLY A 14 -15.49 -29.95 -9.42
CA GLY A 14 -14.43 -30.72 -10.10
C GLY A 14 -14.24 -30.04 -11.47
N THR A 15 -13.08 -29.97 -12.14
CA THR A 15 -11.94 -30.90 -12.21
C THR A 15 -10.72 -30.15 -12.78
N ILE A 16 -9.50 -30.61 -12.50
CA ILE A 16 -8.25 -30.10 -13.10
C ILE A 16 -8.15 -30.56 -14.58
N SER A 17 -7.65 -29.70 -15.48
CA SER A 17 -7.06 -30.15 -16.75
C SER A 17 -5.88 -29.27 -17.17
N ALA A 18 -4.92 -29.87 -17.89
CA ALA A 18 -3.54 -29.40 -17.96
C ALA A 18 -3.14 -28.72 -19.28
N ARG A 19 -2.01 -28.00 -19.23
CA ARG A 19 -1.33 -27.35 -20.37
C ARG A 19 -0.87 -28.36 -21.44
N ARG A 20 -0.78 -27.89 -22.71
CA ARG A 20 0.30 -28.08 -23.73
C ARG A 20 -0.25 -27.70 -25.14
N PRO A 21 0.59 -27.53 -26.20
CA PRO A 21 1.91 -26.88 -26.23
C PRO A 21 2.13 -25.94 -27.46
N SER A 22 3.14 -25.08 -27.34
CA SER A 22 4.11 -24.62 -28.36
C SER A 22 3.73 -24.50 -29.86
N GLN A 23 3.75 -23.26 -30.36
CA GLN A 23 4.08 -22.86 -31.74
C GLN A 23 5.63 -22.90 -31.91
N ILE A 24 6.28 -23.51 -32.93
CA ILE A 24 6.35 -23.27 -34.40
C ILE A 24 7.58 -22.40 -34.80
N LEU A 25 8.45 -22.95 -35.68
CA LEU A 25 9.61 -22.31 -36.38
C LEU A 25 10.72 -21.77 -35.45
N GLN A 26 11.98 -21.47 -35.80
CA GLN A 26 12.91 -21.74 -36.93
C GLN A 26 14.36 -21.55 -36.38
N ASP A 27 15.48 -21.98 -36.95
CA ASP A 27 15.79 -22.80 -38.15
C ASP A 27 17.17 -23.49 -37.96
N LEU A 28 17.65 -24.28 -38.93
CA LEU A 28 19.00 -24.86 -38.97
C LEU A 28 19.90 -24.16 -39.99
N PHE A 29 20.78 -23.26 -39.53
CA PHE A 29 21.82 -22.65 -40.38
C PHE A 29 23.15 -23.39 -40.33
N PHE A 30 23.75 -23.55 -41.52
CA PHE A 30 25.02 -24.23 -41.75
C PHE A 30 26.25 -23.42 -41.30
N SER A 31 27.23 -24.14 -40.76
CA SER A 31 28.68 -24.08 -41.06
C SER A 31 29.28 -22.80 -41.67
N CYS A 32 30.30 -22.22 -41.01
CA CYS A 32 31.71 -22.26 -41.49
C CYS A 32 32.69 -21.48 -40.59
N CYS A 33 33.94 -21.93 -40.55
CA CYS A 33 35.05 -21.26 -39.85
C CYS A 33 35.72 -20.18 -40.73
N LEU A 34 36.29 -19.14 -40.11
CA LEU A 34 37.72 -18.71 -40.23
C LEU A 34 37.96 -17.38 -39.45
N PRO A 35 39.22 -17.02 -39.11
CA PRO A 35 39.52 -16.02 -38.07
C PRO A 35 39.99 -14.65 -38.60
N GLY A 36 40.04 -13.68 -37.69
CA GLY A 36 41.01 -12.58 -37.76
C GLY A 36 40.46 -11.18 -38.03
N SER A 37 40.16 -10.42 -36.98
CA SER A 37 40.28 -8.96 -37.03
C SER A 37 40.45 -8.39 -35.63
N ALA A 38 41.61 -7.79 -35.35
CA ALA A 38 41.79 -6.99 -34.15
C ALA A 38 41.07 -5.65 -34.35
N ARG A 39 40.08 -5.35 -33.52
CA ARG A 39 39.52 -4.01 -33.36
C ARG A 39 39.54 -3.59 -31.90
N THR A 40 40.07 -2.39 -31.69
CA THR A 40 40.11 -1.67 -30.42
C THR A 40 38.76 -1.02 -30.12
N GLY A 41 38.30 -1.17 -28.87
CA GLY A 41 37.09 -0.52 -28.35
C GLY A 41 35.76 -1.24 -28.68
N PRO A 42 34.69 -1.00 -27.90
CA PRO A 42 34.55 0.09 -26.94
C PRO A 42 34.90 -0.30 -25.49
N THR A 43 35.34 0.69 -24.72
CA THR A 43 35.23 0.67 -23.26
C THR A 43 33.75 0.53 -22.87
N PRO A 44 33.37 -0.36 -21.94
CA PRO A 44 32.05 -0.30 -21.31
C PRO A 44 32.04 0.86 -20.31
N ASP A 45 32.05 2.11 -20.81
CA ASP A 45 31.67 3.28 -20.03
C ASP A 45 30.15 3.36 -19.94
N LEU A 46 29.61 2.35 -19.28
CA LEU A 46 28.34 2.43 -18.60
C LEU A 46 28.63 1.97 -17.18
N GLN A 47 29.03 2.94 -16.36
CA GLN A 47 28.30 3.10 -15.10
C GLN A 47 26.82 3.14 -15.46
N GLU A 48 26.19 1.97 -15.50
CA GLU A 48 24.77 1.82 -15.19
C GLU A 48 24.63 2.48 -13.82
N ARG A 49 24.29 3.78 -13.85
CA ARG A 49 24.20 4.58 -12.64
C ARG A 49 23.18 3.86 -11.78
N GLN A 50 23.66 3.23 -10.70
CA GLN A 50 22.77 2.78 -9.63
C GLN A 50 22.00 4.02 -9.23
N LYS A 51 20.76 4.10 -9.74
CA LYS A 51 19.85 5.17 -9.39
C LYS A 51 19.74 5.04 -7.88
N PRO A 52 20.15 6.06 -7.10
CA PRO A 52 20.19 5.92 -5.65
C PRO A 52 18.83 5.41 -5.21
N MET A 53 18.85 4.28 -4.50
CA MET A 53 17.61 3.72 -3.96
C MET A 53 17.03 4.77 -3.04
N ALA A 54 15.72 4.99 -3.12
CA ALA A 54 15.08 5.95 -2.24
C ALA A 54 15.40 5.60 -0.78
N GLU A 55 15.80 6.60 -0.01
CA GLU A 55 16.15 6.47 1.39
C GLU A 55 14.99 6.92 2.28
N LEU A 56 14.85 6.25 3.43
CA LEU A 56 13.85 6.59 4.44
C LEU A 56 14.35 7.81 5.22
N ILE A 57 13.68 8.95 5.06
CA ILE A 57 13.99 10.20 5.77
C ILE A 57 13.49 10.12 7.22
N ALA A 58 12.26 9.66 7.42
CA ALA A 58 11.62 9.60 8.73
C ALA A 58 10.55 8.51 8.79
N GLU A 59 10.29 8.00 9.99
CA GLU A 59 9.16 7.10 10.26
C GLU A 59 8.49 7.41 11.59
N LEU A 60 7.21 7.06 11.68
CA LEU A 60 6.43 7.06 12.92
C LEU A 60 5.57 5.81 12.94
N LEU A 61 5.90 4.87 13.84
CA LEU A 61 4.94 3.85 14.25
C LEU A 61 4.06 4.44 15.35
N ASP A 62 2.78 4.65 15.05
CA ASP A 62 1.85 5.05 16.10
C ASP A 62 1.64 3.87 17.06
N ARG A 63 1.79 4.15 18.35
CA ARG A 63 1.64 3.15 19.43
C ARG A 63 0.23 3.16 20.02
N ARG A 64 -0.62 4.12 19.63
CA ARG A 64 -2.03 4.15 20.03
C ARG A 64 -2.80 3.24 19.07
N GLU A 65 -3.33 2.14 19.60
CA GLU A 65 -4.36 1.38 18.90
C GLU A 65 -5.54 2.31 18.63
N ILE A 66 -5.85 2.52 17.35
CA ILE A 66 -7.03 3.28 16.95
C ILE A 66 -8.21 2.31 17.05
N PRO A 67 -9.22 2.59 17.90
CA PRO A 67 -10.40 1.75 17.98
C PRO A 67 -11.18 1.81 16.67
N LYS A 68 -12.07 0.83 16.47
CA LYS A 68 -13.01 0.69 15.35
C LYS A 68 -13.47 2.02 14.75
N TYR A 69 -13.58 2.06 13.42
CA TYR A 69 -13.91 3.24 12.62
C TYR A 69 -12.77 4.27 12.51
N LEU A 70 -11.56 3.81 12.18
CA LEU A 70 -10.60 4.68 11.50
C LEU A 70 -11.33 5.31 10.29
N GLU A 71 -11.33 6.64 10.23
CA GLU A 71 -11.89 7.40 9.11
C GLU A 71 -10.80 7.78 8.11
N GLY A 72 -9.57 7.96 8.61
CA GLY A 72 -8.39 8.18 7.80
C GLY A 72 -7.35 9.05 8.47
N VAL A 73 -6.71 9.90 7.67
CA VAL A 73 -5.56 10.73 8.03
C VAL A 73 -5.75 12.13 7.44
N GLU A 74 -5.76 13.16 8.28
CA GLU A 74 -5.94 14.57 7.88
C GLU A 74 -4.68 15.41 8.11
N ASP A 75 -4.57 16.54 7.42
CA ASP A 75 -3.64 17.61 7.77
C ASP A 75 -4.11 18.35 9.03
N VAL A 76 -3.20 18.58 9.99
CA VAL A 76 -3.53 19.19 11.29
C VAL A 76 -3.99 20.65 11.22
N ALA A 77 -3.83 21.33 10.08
CA ALA A 77 -4.37 22.68 9.86
C ALA A 77 -5.86 22.67 9.48
N THR A 78 -6.42 21.50 9.18
CA THR A 78 -7.84 21.29 8.88
C THR A 78 -8.50 20.45 9.97
N GLY A 79 -9.83 20.47 9.99
CA GLY A 79 -10.65 19.54 10.79
C GLY A 79 -11.74 19.04 9.87
N TRP A 80 -11.40 18.06 9.03
CA TRP A 80 -12.13 17.80 7.79
C TRP A 80 -13.07 16.59 7.88
N ALA A 81 -14.07 16.57 7.01
CA ALA A 81 -15.05 15.51 6.89
C ALA A 81 -14.55 14.47 5.87
N LEU A 82 -13.65 13.59 6.30
CA LEU A 82 -13.04 12.57 5.43
C LEU A 82 -14.11 11.61 4.87
N ASN A 83 -15.18 11.36 5.62
CA ASN A 83 -16.35 10.57 5.23
C ASN A 83 -17.07 11.03 3.94
N GLU A 84 -16.86 12.25 3.45
CA GLU A 84 -17.38 12.73 2.16
C GLU A 84 -16.40 12.51 0.99
N THR A 85 -15.18 12.05 1.25
CA THR A 85 -14.13 11.84 0.24
C THR A 85 -14.43 10.61 -0.61
N PRO A 86 -14.47 10.72 -1.96
CA PRO A 86 -14.63 9.55 -2.83
C PRO A 86 -13.47 8.56 -2.70
N THR A 87 -13.79 7.30 -2.44
CA THR A 87 -12.84 6.18 -2.35
C THR A 87 -12.55 5.53 -3.71
N ASP A 88 -11.60 4.59 -3.72
CA ASP A 88 -11.45 3.62 -4.80
C ASP A 88 -12.73 2.78 -5.05
N ALA A 89 -12.75 2.07 -6.18
CA ALA A 89 -13.91 1.27 -6.63
C ALA A 89 -14.30 0.13 -5.67
N GLU A 90 -13.44 -0.19 -4.71
CA GLU A 90 -13.62 -1.21 -3.68
C GLU A 90 -13.96 -0.59 -2.30
N GLY A 91 -14.19 0.73 -2.22
CA GLY A 91 -14.69 1.40 -1.02
C GLY A 91 -13.67 1.62 0.11
N TRP A 92 -12.37 1.43 -0.14
CA TRP A 92 -11.37 1.39 0.94
C TRP A 92 -10.71 2.73 1.21
N ILE A 93 -10.16 3.37 0.19
CA ILE A 93 -9.23 4.49 0.37
C ILE A 93 -9.38 5.52 -0.75
N GLY A 94 -9.39 6.78 -0.36
CA GLY A 94 -9.52 7.94 -1.24
C GLY A 94 -8.65 9.09 -0.76
N THR A 95 -8.45 10.09 -1.62
CA THR A 95 -7.75 11.33 -1.24
C THR A 95 -8.53 12.55 -1.68
N GLY A 96 -8.34 13.63 -0.93
CA GLY A 96 -8.83 14.96 -1.27
C GLY A 96 -7.85 16.04 -0.78
N ASP A 97 -8.26 17.30 -0.84
CA ASP A 97 -7.45 18.43 -0.37
C ASP A 97 -7.32 18.41 1.16
N ASP A 98 -6.11 18.19 1.68
CA ASP A 98 -5.79 18.07 3.11
C ASP A 98 -6.18 16.75 3.80
N GLY A 99 -6.48 15.68 3.04
CA GLY A 99 -6.90 14.41 3.64
C GLY A 99 -6.75 13.13 2.80
N ILE A 100 -6.63 12.01 3.52
CA ILE A 100 -6.70 10.63 3.02
C ILE A 100 -7.82 9.93 3.80
N ALA A 101 -8.94 9.61 3.15
CA ALA A 101 -9.99 8.80 3.75
C ALA A 101 -9.60 7.32 3.67
N ILE A 102 -9.74 6.57 4.77
CA ILE A 102 -9.40 5.14 4.86
C ILE A 102 -10.50 4.44 5.66
N HIS A 103 -11.36 3.69 4.97
CA HIS A 103 -12.50 2.97 5.52
C HIS A 103 -12.09 1.56 5.96
N GLU A 104 -11.68 1.42 7.22
CA GLU A 104 -11.44 0.12 7.87
C GLU A 104 -12.65 -0.30 8.72
N ILE A 105 -13.85 -0.32 8.11
CA ILE A 105 -15.12 -0.62 8.80
C ILE A 105 -15.17 -2.03 9.40
N ASP A 106 -14.52 -2.99 8.76
CA ASP A 106 -14.42 -4.40 9.19
C ASP A 106 -13.34 -4.62 10.26
N SER A 107 -12.60 -3.57 10.66
CA SER A 107 -11.52 -3.67 11.64
C SER A 107 -11.93 -3.17 13.02
N GLU A 108 -11.85 -4.03 14.04
CA GLU A 108 -12.07 -3.63 15.43
C GLU A 108 -10.94 -2.73 15.95
N ARG A 109 -9.72 -2.88 15.43
CA ARG A 109 -8.53 -2.09 15.83
C ARG A 109 -7.53 -1.90 14.70
N CYS A 110 -6.97 -0.71 14.60
CA CYS A 110 -5.93 -0.37 13.63
C CYS A 110 -4.63 0.11 14.31
N LEU A 111 -3.48 -0.27 13.74
CA LEU A 111 -2.19 0.41 13.96
C LEU A 111 -1.69 1.00 12.64
N ILE A 112 -1.19 2.23 12.69
CA ILE A 112 -0.66 2.93 11.52
C ILE A 112 0.85 3.16 11.68
N LYS A 113 1.60 2.80 10.63
CA LYS A 113 2.98 3.27 10.44
C LYS A 113 3.02 4.28 9.29
N TYR A 114 3.60 5.44 9.56
CA TYR A 114 3.96 6.44 8.56
C TYR A 114 5.44 6.31 8.19
N GLU A 115 5.77 6.49 6.91
CA GLU A 115 7.14 6.53 6.40
C GLU A 115 7.28 7.67 5.38
N LEU A 116 8.29 8.52 5.53
CA LEU A 116 8.66 9.59 4.60
C LEU A 116 9.94 9.19 3.88
N TRP A 117 9.93 9.25 2.55
CA TRP A 117 11.03 8.86 1.68
C TRP A 117 11.46 10.05 0.78
N ASP A 118 12.74 10.07 0.39
CA ASP A 118 13.29 11.08 -0.53
C ASP A 118 12.87 10.87 -2.01
N GLY A 119 12.33 9.70 -2.31
CA GLY A 119 11.83 9.30 -3.62
C GLY A 119 10.92 8.07 -3.54
N PRO A 120 10.55 7.47 -4.69
CA PRO A 120 9.62 6.34 -4.73
C PRO A 120 10.16 5.11 -3.96
N PRO A 121 9.48 4.67 -2.87
CA PRO A 121 9.96 3.58 -2.04
C PRO A 121 9.88 2.22 -2.75
N PRO A 122 10.72 1.24 -2.35
CA PRO A 122 10.63 -0.14 -2.85
C PRO A 122 9.26 -0.74 -2.55
N ALA A 123 8.72 -1.53 -3.48
CA ALA A 123 7.41 -2.14 -3.33
C ALA A 123 7.46 -3.37 -2.40
N LEU A 124 6.56 -3.41 -1.42
CA LEU A 124 6.32 -4.56 -0.56
C LEU A 124 5.30 -5.50 -1.23
N ASN A 125 5.61 -6.80 -1.28
CA ASN A 125 4.77 -7.84 -1.90
C ASN A 125 4.15 -8.82 -0.87
N THR A 126 4.32 -8.56 0.42
CA THR A 126 3.88 -9.41 1.55
C THR A 126 2.66 -8.86 2.30
N TRP A 127 1.98 -7.88 1.70
CA TRP A 127 0.80 -7.18 2.22
C TRP A 127 -0.42 -7.52 1.39
N ASP A 128 -1.58 -7.63 2.04
CA ASP A 128 -2.78 -8.23 1.45
C ASP A 128 -3.43 -7.30 0.43
N ARG A 129 -3.34 -5.98 0.65
CA ARG A 129 -3.82 -4.95 -0.27
C ARG A 129 -2.85 -3.77 -0.33
N THR A 130 -2.75 -3.18 -1.52
CA THR A 130 -1.91 -1.98 -1.79
C THR A 130 -2.72 -0.98 -2.59
N TRP A 131 -2.59 0.31 -2.28
CA TRP A 131 -3.14 1.41 -3.05
C TRP A 131 -2.07 2.49 -3.28
N SER A 132 -2.26 3.33 -4.30
CA SER A 132 -1.37 4.47 -4.57
C SER A 132 -2.15 5.64 -5.16
N GLY A 133 -1.73 6.86 -4.82
CA GLY A 133 -2.36 8.09 -5.29
C GLY A 133 -1.54 9.31 -4.91
N SER A 134 -2.21 10.46 -4.76
CA SER A 134 -1.59 11.68 -4.25
C SER A 134 -2.56 12.47 -3.37
N VAL A 135 -1.99 13.30 -2.49
CA VAL A 135 -2.71 14.20 -1.57
C VAL A 135 -2.02 15.56 -1.58
N ARG A 136 -2.79 16.64 -1.48
CA ARG A 136 -2.28 17.98 -1.17
C ARG A 136 -2.37 18.18 0.33
N LEU A 137 -1.32 18.69 0.96
CA LEU A 137 -1.27 18.94 2.42
C LEU A 137 -0.78 20.36 2.71
N THR A 138 -1.65 21.17 3.33
CA THR A 138 -1.48 22.60 3.61
C THR A 138 -0.38 22.86 4.64
N SER A 139 -0.41 22.18 5.80
CA SER A 139 0.69 22.29 6.78
C SER A 139 1.81 21.29 6.53
N GLY A 140 1.53 20.19 5.85
CA GLY A 140 2.47 19.07 5.68
C GLY A 140 2.66 18.26 6.96
N LYS A 141 1.78 18.42 7.95
CA LYS A 141 1.75 17.66 9.20
C LYS A 141 0.43 16.92 9.28
N ILE A 142 0.46 15.63 9.55
CA ILE A 142 -0.71 14.75 9.50
C ILE A 142 -0.94 14.03 10.82
N ARG A 143 -2.19 13.60 11.05
CA ARG A 143 -2.61 12.76 12.19
C ARG A 143 -3.74 11.83 11.79
N ALA A 144 -3.94 10.74 12.53
CA ALA A 144 -5.08 9.86 12.34
C ALA A 144 -6.34 10.44 12.98
N VAL A 145 -7.51 10.12 12.42
CA VAL A 145 -8.82 10.55 12.96
C VAL A 145 -9.85 9.42 12.93
N ASN A 146 -10.77 9.48 13.90
CA ASN A 146 -11.93 8.61 14.02
C ASN A 146 -13.14 9.47 14.42
N GLN A 147 -14.15 9.53 13.55
CA GLN A 147 -15.36 10.32 13.78
C GLN A 147 -16.36 9.68 14.75
N TYR A 148 -16.34 8.36 14.95
CA TYR A 148 -17.44 7.64 15.61
C TYR A 148 -17.62 8.03 17.10
N SER A 149 -16.54 8.51 17.74
CA SER A 149 -16.57 9.07 19.11
C SER A 149 -16.71 10.60 19.17
N GLY A 150 -17.04 11.26 18.06
CA GLY A 150 -17.23 12.72 17.98
C GLY A 150 -16.03 13.50 17.44
N GLY A 151 -15.28 12.91 16.49
CA GLY A 151 -14.15 13.59 15.82
C GLY A 151 -12.88 13.68 16.68
N GLU A 152 -12.61 12.66 17.49
CA GLU A 152 -11.39 12.60 18.27
C GLU A 152 -10.17 12.43 17.34
N SER A 153 -9.18 13.30 17.50
CA SER A 153 -7.89 13.15 16.82
C SER A 153 -7.04 12.12 17.53
N TYR A 154 -6.71 11.04 16.84
CA TYR A 154 -5.92 9.94 17.38
C TYR A 154 -4.43 10.07 17.06
N GLY A 155 -3.62 9.35 17.84
CA GLY A 155 -2.23 9.16 17.51
C GLY A 155 -1.28 10.32 17.85
N ALA A 156 -0.12 10.32 17.21
CA ALA A 156 0.89 11.37 17.22
C ALA A 156 0.96 12.06 15.85
N VAL A 157 1.34 13.34 15.85
CA VAL A 157 1.49 14.11 14.60
C VAL A 157 2.76 13.69 13.86
N PHE A 158 2.63 13.30 12.60
CA PHE A 158 3.76 13.06 11.71
C PHE A 158 4.05 14.30 10.86
N ASP A 159 5.30 14.75 10.84
CA ASP A 159 5.73 15.93 10.09
C ASP A 159 6.44 15.51 8.80
N LEU A 160 5.85 15.84 7.64
CA LEU A 160 6.44 15.57 6.33
C LEU A 160 7.43 16.68 5.92
N GLY A 161 7.55 17.76 6.68
CA GLY A 161 8.57 18.80 6.50
C GLY A 161 8.28 19.84 5.42
N ARG A 162 7.21 19.73 4.63
CA ARG A 162 6.85 20.70 3.58
C ARG A 162 5.37 21.07 3.56
N LYS A 163 5.11 22.36 3.83
CA LYS A 163 3.81 23.04 3.66
C LYS A 163 3.38 23.15 2.20
N ASN A 164 2.08 23.14 1.96
CA ASN A 164 1.44 23.24 0.63
C ASN A 164 2.03 22.26 -0.39
N GLY A 165 2.47 21.09 0.08
CA GLY A 165 3.09 20.05 -0.73
C GLY A 165 2.04 19.17 -1.41
N VAL A 166 2.32 18.71 -2.62
CA VAL A 166 1.64 17.55 -3.20
C VAL A 166 2.53 16.33 -2.97
N TRP A 167 1.97 15.34 -2.32
CA TRP A 167 2.65 14.14 -1.88
C TRP A 167 2.12 12.95 -2.66
N ARG A 168 3.02 12.15 -3.22
CA ARG A 168 2.69 10.82 -3.70
C ARG A 168 2.58 9.88 -2.50
N ILE A 169 1.55 9.03 -2.52
CA ILE A 169 1.24 8.10 -1.43
C ILE A 169 1.31 6.67 -1.97
N ARG A 170 1.79 5.75 -1.13
CA ARG A 170 1.47 4.34 -1.22
C ARG A 170 0.95 3.85 0.14
N ALA A 171 -0.26 3.30 0.14
CA ALA A 171 -0.87 2.71 1.33
C ALA A 171 -0.84 1.17 1.21
N TYR A 172 -0.59 0.50 2.32
CA TYR A 172 -0.64 -0.95 2.43
C TYR A 172 -1.55 -1.36 3.59
N ARG A 173 -2.33 -2.42 3.37
CA ARG A 173 -3.18 -3.07 4.38
C ARG A 173 -2.72 -4.49 4.64
N LYS A 174 -2.68 -4.88 5.92
CA LYS A 174 -2.52 -6.27 6.32
C LYS A 174 -3.48 -6.61 7.45
N ALA A 175 -4.36 -7.57 7.23
CA ALA A 175 -5.19 -8.13 8.29
C ALA A 175 -4.37 -9.13 9.11
N LEU A 176 -4.42 -9.00 10.43
CA LEU A 176 -3.95 -10.01 11.36
C LEU A 176 -5.17 -10.80 11.88
N GLY A 177 -5.07 -12.13 11.81
CA GLY A 177 -5.88 -13.05 12.61
C GLY A 177 -4.97 -13.82 13.56
N HIS A 178 -5.54 -14.53 14.53
CA HIS A 178 -4.77 -15.32 15.50
C HIS A 178 -5.36 -16.72 15.64
N GLU A 179 -4.69 -17.70 15.04
CA GLU A 179 -4.94 -19.14 15.20
C GLU A 179 -6.41 -19.54 15.02
N GLU A 180 -7.14 -19.78 16.12
CA GLU A 180 -8.57 -20.16 16.11
C GLU A 180 -9.53 -19.00 15.84
N PHE A 181 -9.05 -17.75 15.96
CA PHE A 181 -9.79 -16.54 15.68
C PHE A 181 -9.44 -16.04 14.27
N THR A 182 -10.38 -16.22 13.34
CA THR A 182 -10.29 -15.58 12.03
C THR A 182 -10.32 -14.05 12.18
N PRO A 183 -9.82 -13.28 11.20
CA PRO A 183 -9.95 -11.82 11.22
C PRO A 183 -11.41 -11.36 11.43
N ASP A 184 -12.40 -12.14 11.02
CA ASP A 184 -13.83 -11.83 11.20
C ASP A 184 -14.30 -11.90 12.66
N LEU A 185 -13.51 -12.50 13.56
CA LEU A 185 -13.77 -12.65 15.00
C LEU A 185 -12.94 -11.69 15.87
N ILE A 186 -11.68 -11.45 15.48
CA ILE A 186 -10.78 -10.47 16.09
C ILE A 186 -10.00 -9.80 14.95
N SER A 187 -10.58 -8.76 14.35
CA SER A 187 -9.92 -8.01 13.28
C SER A 187 -8.95 -6.98 13.84
N PHE A 188 -7.67 -7.19 13.56
CA PHE A 188 -6.62 -6.21 13.80
C PHE A 188 -5.94 -5.86 12.48
N THR A 189 -6.10 -4.63 12.01
CA THR A 189 -5.47 -4.17 10.76
C THR A 189 -4.16 -3.44 11.03
N LEU A 190 -3.09 -3.87 10.35
CA LEU A 190 -1.90 -3.04 10.17
C LEU A 190 -2.06 -2.19 8.91
N LEU A 191 -1.77 -0.91 9.03
CA LEU A 191 -1.65 0.02 7.92
C LEU A 191 -0.23 0.57 7.85
N LYS A 192 0.31 0.65 6.63
CA LYS A 192 1.54 1.41 6.36
C LYS A 192 1.24 2.44 5.27
N ILE A 193 1.57 3.70 5.53
CA ILE A 193 1.41 4.80 4.58
C ILE A 193 2.78 5.42 4.30
N GLN A 194 3.23 5.27 3.06
CA GLN A 194 4.50 5.81 2.57
C GLN A 194 4.26 7.09 1.78
N PHE A 195 5.02 8.14 2.08
CA PHE A 195 4.98 9.44 1.42
C PHE A 195 6.32 9.74 0.74
N TRP A 196 6.25 10.34 -0.45
CA TRP A 196 7.39 11.01 -1.08
C TRP A 196 6.88 12.22 -1.86
N LEU A 197 7.72 13.23 -2.07
CA LEU A 197 7.30 14.41 -2.83
C LEU A 197 6.95 14.04 -4.28
N GLU A 198 5.86 14.61 -4.79
CA GLU A 198 5.66 14.65 -6.23
C GLU A 198 6.77 15.51 -6.85
N SER A 199 7.56 14.91 -7.75
CA SER A 199 8.56 15.64 -8.52
C SER A 199 7.84 16.59 -9.48
N ALA A 200 8.16 17.88 -9.37
CA ALA A 200 7.68 18.93 -10.27
C ALA A 200 8.35 18.86 -11.64
#